data_AF-A0A378B5Q3-F1
#
_entry.id   AF-A0A378B5Q3-F1
#
_cell.length_a   1.000
_cell.length_b   1.000
_cell.length_c   1.000
_cell.angle_alpha   90.00
_cell.angle_beta   90.00
_cell.angle_gamma   90.00
#
_symmetry.space_group_name_H-M   'P 1'
#
loop_
_entity.id
_entity.type
_entity.pdbx_description
1 polymer ?
#
loop_
_entity_poly.entity_id
_entity_poly.type
_entity_poly.pdbx_seq_one_letter_code
_entity_poly.pdbx_strand_id
1 'polypeptide(L)'
;MSKNLYRKEAIEYKRHHWKGRALLLAGLPAWLIASLAALFLIALICALIFCKFTQRVDVNGEVITLPHSINVFAPQQGFIVKQFVKIGDVVKKNQPLYEIDVSRSTTTGNVSAAQIEAINEKISNSDEIIKKLVENKKQTLNALNEQLKTTSASLKETNRMLANAQVGLKKMHDNLSSYDKYLSDGLITKDQYNYQHSLYFQQQSTYQSLVSQKMQLESQITQLNSDKITKAADFDN
;
A
#
# COMPACT_ATOMS: atom_id res chain seq x y z
N MET A 1 22.33 54.27 -153.70
CA MET A 1 23.63 53.96 -153.05
C MET A 1 23.61 54.69 -151.72
N SER A 2 23.62 54.04 -150.56
CA SER A 2 24.74 53.29 -149.96
C SER A 2 24.30 51.94 -149.39
N LYS A 3 25.22 50.98 -149.47
CA LYS A 3 25.01 49.53 -149.42
C LYS A 3 25.23 49.06 -147.97
N ASN A 4 24.29 48.29 -147.41
CA ASN A 4 24.41 47.68 -146.07
C ASN A 4 25.72 46.87 -145.95
N LEU A 5 26.61 47.31 -145.05
CA LEU A 5 27.99 46.82 -144.93
C LEU A 5 28.13 45.47 -144.21
N TYR A 6 27.05 44.93 -143.64
CA TYR A 6 27.13 43.73 -142.80
C TYR A 6 26.03 42.71 -143.13
N ARG A 7 26.45 41.45 -143.25
CA ARG A 7 25.60 40.29 -143.57
C ARG A 7 24.74 39.95 -142.34
N LYS A 8 23.41 40.03 -142.45
CA LYS A 8 22.47 39.82 -141.33
C LYS A 8 22.67 38.48 -140.61
N GLU A 9 23.01 37.44 -141.37
CA GLU A 9 23.29 36.09 -140.86
C GLU A 9 24.37 36.08 -139.76
N ALA A 10 25.39 36.93 -139.86
CA ALA A 10 26.47 37.00 -138.86
C ALA A 10 26.01 37.69 -137.56
N ILE A 11 25.07 38.64 -137.66
CA ILE A 11 24.52 39.35 -136.50
C ILE A 11 23.56 38.44 -135.73
N GLU A 12 22.73 37.65 -136.43
CA GLU A 12 21.86 36.67 -135.77
C GLU A 12 22.66 35.53 -135.10
N TYR A 13 23.74 35.05 -135.72
CA TYR A 13 24.58 34.02 -135.12
C TYR A 13 25.22 34.48 -133.79
N LYS A 14 25.68 35.74 -133.70
CA LYS A 14 26.21 36.29 -132.44
C LYS A 14 25.13 36.46 -131.37
N ARG A 15 23.87 36.69 -131.74
CA ARG A 15 22.77 36.91 -130.78
C ARG A 15 22.39 35.64 -130.00
N HIS A 16 22.63 34.46 -130.56
CA HIS A 16 22.26 33.18 -129.94
C HIS A 16 23.41 32.45 -129.23
N HIS A 17 24.66 32.93 -129.33
CA HIS A 17 25.83 32.29 -128.69
C HIS A 17 25.86 32.41 -127.15
N TRP A 18 25.05 33.29 -126.55
CA TRP A 18 25.03 33.58 -125.11
C TRP A 18 24.02 32.77 -124.28
N LYS A 19 23.33 31.78 -124.88
CA LYS A 19 22.51 30.82 -124.11
C LYS A 19 23.28 29.53 -123.88
N GLY A 20 24.15 29.54 -122.87
CA GLY A 20 24.87 28.36 -122.39
C GLY A 20 23.92 27.23 -121.97
N ARG A 21 24.33 25.98 -122.22
CA ARG A 21 23.60 24.77 -121.83
C ARG A 21 23.63 24.61 -120.31
N ALA A 22 22.46 24.48 -119.68
CA ALA A 22 22.36 24.17 -118.24
C ALA A 22 22.78 22.71 -118.00
N LEU A 23 23.94 22.52 -117.37
CA LEU A 23 24.38 21.21 -116.90
C LEU A 23 23.76 20.97 -115.51
N LEU A 24 22.72 20.15 -115.43
CA LEU A 24 22.21 19.64 -114.15
C LEU A 24 23.23 18.64 -113.60
N LEU A 25 24.08 19.07 -112.66
CA LEU A 25 24.85 18.14 -111.84
C LEU A 25 23.87 17.27 -111.05
N ALA A 26 23.85 15.97 -111.34
CA ALA A 26 23.13 15.00 -110.51
C ALA A 26 23.78 14.98 -109.12
N GLY A 27 23.10 15.56 -108.13
CA GLY A 27 23.51 15.49 -106.73
C GLY A 27 23.43 14.07 -106.17
N LEU A 28 23.94 13.89 -104.95
CA LEU A 28 23.92 12.63 -104.20
C LEU A 28 22.55 11.94 -104.29
N PRO A 29 22.49 10.62 -104.47
CA PRO A 29 21.25 9.94 -104.76
C PRO A 29 20.32 9.97 -103.53
N ALA A 30 19.07 10.37 -103.72
CA ALA A 30 18.12 10.68 -102.65
C ALA A 30 17.87 9.51 -101.67
N TRP A 31 17.93 8.26 -102.15
CA TRP A 31 17.79 7.05 -101.34
C TRP A 31 18.81 6.95 -100.19
N LEU A 32 20.04 7.45 -100.39
CA LEU A 32 21.12 7.35 -99.42
C LEU A 32 20.92 8.35 -98.28
N ILE A 33 20.46 9.56 -98.61
CA ILE A 33 20.09 10.58 -97.64
C ILE A 33 18.87 10.13 -96.82
N ALA A 34 17.85 9.56 -97.48
CA ALA A 34 16.66 9.04 -96.82
C ALA A 34 16.98 7.87 -95.87
N SER A 35 17.84 6.94 -96.28
CA SER A 35 18.27 5.82 -95.44
C SER A 35 19.03 6.30 -94.19
N LEU A 36 19.92 7.28 -94.34
CA LEU A 36 20.70 7.81 -93.22
C LEU A 36 19.81 8.55 -92.22
N ALA A 37 18.85 9.34 -92.71
CA ALA A 37 17.87 10.01 -91.87
C ALA A 37 16.96 9.02 -91.12
N ALA A 38 16.51 7.95 -91.79
CA ALA A 38 15.71 6.90 -91.16
C ALA A 38 16.48 6.18 -90.05
N LEU A 39 17.76 5.84 -90.30
CA LEU A 39 18.61 5.20 -89.30
C LEU A 39 18.84 6.09 -88.07
N PHE A 40 19.08 7.38 -88.28
CA PHE A 40 19.21 8.35 -87.18
C PHE A 40 17.93 8.46 -86.35
N LEU A 41 16.76 8.49 -87.00
CA LEU A 41 15.47 8.58 -86.31
C LEU A 41 15.17 7.32 -85.49
N ILE A 42 15.47 6.13 -86.03
CA ILE A 42 15.34 4.86 -85.32
C ILE A 42 16.26 4.84 -84.09
N ALA A 43 17.50 5.29 -84.22
CA ALA A 43 18.44 5.35 -83.09
C ALA A 43 17.94 6.27 -81.97
N LEU A 44 17.34 7.41 -82.33
CA LEU A 44 16.78 8.36 -81.36
C LEU A 44 15.56 7.78 -80.62
N ILE A 45 14.66 7.09 -81.32
CA ILE A 45 13.50 6.42 -80.70
C ILE A 45 13.96 5.33 -79.74
N CYS A 46 14.92 4.49 -80.15
CA CYS A 46 15.50 3.47 -79.28
C CYS A 46 16.13 4.09 -78.02
N ALA A 47 16.91 5.16 -78.17
CA ALA A 47 17.52 5.83 -77.03
C ALA A 47 16.49 6.34 -76.01
N LEU A 48 15.37 6.91 -76.47
CA LEU A 48 14.30 7.39 -75.57
C LEU A 48 13.58 6.27 -74.82
N ILE A 49 13.40 5.10 -75.44
CA ILE A 49 12.70 3.97 -74.81
C ILE A 49 13.61 3.23 -73.83
N PHE A 50 14.89 3.02 -74.20
CA PHE A 50 15.81 2.20 -73.41
C PHE A 50 16.61 3.00 -72.37
N CYS A 51 16.78 4.30 -72.55
CA CYS A 51 17.52 5.13 -71.59
C CYS A 51 16.61 5.56 -70.44
N LYS A 52 16.55 4.74 -69.39
CA LYS A 52 15.94 5.15 -68.11
C LYS A 52 17.01 5.71 -67.19
N PHE A 53 16.92 7.00 -66.87
CA PHE A 53 17.79 7.65 -65.91
C PHE A 53 17.19 7.51 -64.50
N THR A 54 17.75 6.61 -63.69
CA THR A 54 17.36 6.46 -62.27
C THR A 54 18.15 7.46 -61.45
N GLN A 55 17.49 8.52 -60.99
CA GLN A 55 18.11 9.51 -60.11
C GLN A 55 18.38 8.86 -58.74
N ARG A 56 19.65 8.79 -58.34
CA ARG A 56 20.03 8.44 -56.97
C ARG A 56 19.99 9.70 -56.11
N VAL A 57 19.34 9.58 -54.94
CA VAL A 57 19.33 10.62 -53.92
C VAL A 57 20.01 10.05 -52.70
N ASP A 58 21.15 10.64 -52.33
CA ASP A 58 21.84 10.31 -51.10
C ASP A 58 21.11 10.97 -49.93
N VAL A 59 20.68 10.16 -48.96
CA VAL A 59 20.02 10.61 -47.74
C VAL A 59 20.95 10.39 -46.55
N ASN A 60 21.26 11.48 -45.86
CA ASN A 60 21.92 11.43 -44.57
C ASN A 60 20.83 11.30 -43.50
N GLY A 61 20.88 10.20 -42.75
CA GLY A 61 19.99 9.95 -41.61
C GLY A 61 20.81 9.62 -40.37
N GLU A 62 20.26 9.95 -39.21
CA GLU A 62 20.82 9.55 -37.92
C GLU A 62 20.03 8.37 -37.37
N VAL A 63 20.73 7.37 -36.85
CA VAL A 63 20.09 6.25 -36.16
C VAL A 63 19.78 6.69 -34.74
N ILE A 64 18.52 7.02 -34.49
CA ILE A 64 18.00 7.30 -33.15
C ILE A 64 17.42 6.02 -32.52
N THR A 65 17.51 5.92 -31.20
CA THR A 65 16.86 4.83 -30.45
C THR A 65 15.41 5.20 -30.13
N LEU A 66 14.48 4.31 -30.47
CA LEU A 66 13.08 4.38 -30.07
C LEU A 66 12.77 3.12 -29.25
N PRO A 67 12.44 3.22 -27.94
CA PRO A 67 12.31 4.40 -27.10
C PRO A 67 13.64 5.10 -26.77
N HIS A 68 13.58 6.38 -26.42
CA HIS A 68 14.74 7.17 -25.99
C HIS A 68 15.39 6.57 -24.74
N SER A 69 16.71 6.71 -24.64
CA SER A 69 17.47 6.30 -23.45
C SER A 69 16.98 7.04 -22.21
N ILE A 70 16.91 6.33 -21.08
CA ILE A 70 16.62 6.90 -19.76
C ILE A 70 17.81 6.70 -18.84
N ASN A 71 18.10 7.72 -18.03
CA ASN A 71 19.09 7.61 -16.96
C ASN A 71 18.41 7.08 -15.70
N VAL A 72 18.89 5.96 -15.19
CA VAL A 72 18.42 5.37 -13.93
C VAL A 72 19.39 5.77 -12.82
N PHE A 73 18.88 6.41 -11.78
CA PHE A 73 19.67 6.86 -10.63
C PHE A 73 19.43 5.97 -9.42
N ALA A 74 20.44 5.86 -8.56
CA ALA A 74 20.28 5.22 -7.27
C ALA A 74 19.35 6.06 -6.38
N PRO A 75 18.42 5.44 -5.62
CA PRO A 75 17.52 6.18 -4.73
C PRO A 75 18.24 6.83 -3.54
N GLN A 76 19.42 6.30 -3.16
CA GLN A 76 20.22 6.75 -2.03
C GLN A 76 21.71 6.65 -2.36
N GLN A 77 22.54 7.46 -1.70
CA GLN A 77 24.00 7.43 -1.86
C GLN A 77 24.60 6.22 -1.12
N GLY A 78 25.46 5.46 -1.79
CA GLY A 78 26.11 4.27 -1.22
C GLY A 78 27.23 3.74 -2.13
N PHE A 79 27.76 2.56 -1.80
CA PHE A 79 28.82 1.89 -2.55
C PHE A 79 28.26 0.70 -3.35
N ILE A 80 28.73 0.50 -4.59
CA ILE A 80 28.32 -0.65 -5.40
C ILE A 80 28.99 -1.91 -4.84
N VAL A 81 28.19 -2.85 -4.35
CA VAL A 81 28.66 -4.16 -3.84
C VAL A 81 28.71 -5.18 -4.96
N LYS A 82 27.67 -5.19 -5.81
CA LYS A 82 27.52 -6.19 -6.86
C LYS A 82 26.92 -5.59 -8.11
N GLN A 83 27.44 -6.00 -9.25
CA GLN A 83 26.92 -5.66 -10.57
C GLN A 83 26.28 -6.92 -11.18
N PHE A 84 25.00 -6.83 -11.54
CA PHE A 84 24.25 -7.97 -12.09
C PHE A 84 24.19 -7.97 -13.63
N VAL A 85 24.39 -6.82 -14.26
CA VAL A 85 24.27 -6.64 -15.71
C VAL A 85 25.48 -5.92 -16.29
N LYS A 86 25.86 -6.23 -17.53
CA LYS A 86 26.94 -5.56 -18.25
C LYS A 86 26.38 -4.68 -19.38
N ILE A 87 27.24 -3.81 -19.88
CA ILE A 87 26.91 -2.93 -21.00
C ILE A 87 26.57 -3.80 -22.22
N GLY A 88 25.38 -3.59 -22.80
CA GLY A 88 24.88 -4.34 -23.95
C GLY A 88 23.88 -5.47 -23.61
N ASP A 89 23.69 -5.79 -22.33
CA ASP A 89 22.72 -6.81 -21.92
C ASP A 89 21.27 -6.31 -22.07
N VAL A 90 20.38 -7.20 -22.54
CA VAL A 90 18.94 -6.92 -22.62
C VAL A 90 18.30 -7.17 -21.26
N VAL A 91 17.75 -6.12 -20.66
CA VAL A 91 17.13 -6.16 -19.32
C VAL A 91 15.62 -6.05 -19.38
N LYS A 92 14.92 -6.70 -18.44
CA LYS A 92 13.47 -6.59 -18.27
C LYS A 92 13.13 -5.52 -17.22
N LYS A 93 11.91 -4.99 -17.27
CA LYS A 93 11.38 -4.10 -16.23
C LYS A 93 11.46 -4.78 -14.86
N ASN A 94 11.93 -4.05 -13.84
CA ASN A 94 12.16 -4.52 -12.47
C ASN A 94 13.30 -5.55 -12.29
N GLN A 95 14.12 -5.78 -13.32
CA GLN A 95 15.32 -6.60 -13.15
C GLN A 95 16.38 -5.85 -12.32
N PRO A 96 16.97 -6.48 -11.28
CA PRO A 96 18.06 -5.87 -10.52
C PRO A 96 19.28 -5.60 -11.40
N LEU A 97 19.79 -4.37 -11.37
CA LEU A 97 20.96 -3.97 -12.16
C LEU A 97 22.23 -3.94 -11.28
N TYR A 98 22.11 -3.35 -10.09
CA TYR A 98 23.20 -3.22 -9.11
C TYR A 98 22.69 -3.47 -7.69
N GLU A 99 23.56 -3.98 -6.83
CA GLU A 99 23.41 -4.04 -5.38
C GLU A 99 24.25 -2.92 -4.77
N ILE A 100 23.62 -2.07 -3.97
CA ILE A 100 24.26 -0.91 -3.36
C ILE A 100 24.23 -1.10 -1.84
N ASP A 101 25.39 -1.01 -1.20
CA ASP A 101 25.49 -0.89 0.24
C ASP A 101 25.30 0.58 0.62
N VAL A 102 24.22 0.84 1.35
CA VAL A 102 23.85 2.16 1.86
C VAL A 102 24.19 2.29 3.35
N SER A 103 24.90 1.30 3.91
CA SER A 103 25.31 1.31 5.31
C SER A 103 26.11 2.57 5.64
N ARG A 104 25.72 3.24 6.72
CA ARG A 104 26.47 4.37 7.27
C ARG A 104 27.40 3.80 8.34
N SER A 105 28.69 3.77 8.04
CA SER A 105 29.72 3.49 9.03
C SER A 105 30.14 4.79 9.69
N THR A 106 29.92 4.92 11.00
CA THR A 106 30.43 6.03 11.82
C THR A 106 31.73 5.59 12.52
N THR A 107 32.40 6.50 13.23
CA THR A 107 33.59 6.21 14.05
C THR A 107 33.37 5.12 15.11
N THR A 108 32.11 4.76 15.36
CA THR A 108 31.65 3.74 16.32
C THR A 108 31.22 2.41 15.69
N GLY A 109 31.32 2.23 14.36
CA GLY A 109 30.99 0.96 13.67
C GLY A 109 29.80 1.04 12.70
N ASN A 110 29.26 -0.12 12.29
CA ASN A 110 28.10 -0.21 11.39
C ASN A 110 26.82 0.12 12.15
N VAL A 111 26.30 1.34 11.95
CA VAL A 111 25.11 1.86 12.62
C VAL A 111 23.88 0.95 12.39
N SER A 112 23.80 0.29 11.24
CA SER A 112 22.70 -0.61 10.89
C SER A 112 22.66 -1.83 11.81
N ALA A 113 23.83 -2.38 12.18
CA ALA A 113 23.92 -3.55 13.05
C ALA A 113 23.52 -3.20 14.50
N ALA A 114 24.02 -2.07 15.02
CA ALA A 114 23.64 -1.58 16.35
C ALA A 114 22.14 -1.25 16.44
N GLN A 115 21.55 -0.72 15.35
CA GLN A 115 20.11 -0.46 15.30
C GLN A 115 19.29 -1.75 15.28
N ILE A 116 19.74 -2.80 14.58
CA ILE A 116 19.10 -4.12 14.62
C ILE A 116 19.16 -4.71 16.02
N GLU A 117 20.32 -4.63 16.69
CA GLU A 117 20.47 -5.11 18.08
C GLU A 117 19.53 -4.37 19.04
N ALA A 118 19.47 -3.04 18.97
CA ALA A 118 18.56 -2.23 19.77
C ALA A 118 17.07 -2.54 19.48
N ILE A 119 16.72 -2.86 18.23
CA ILE A 119 15.36 -3.30 17.88
C ILE A 119 15.07 -4.68 18.49
N ASN A 120 16.00 -5.62 18.41
CA ASN A 120 15.83 -6.95 19.00
C ASN A 120 15.71 -6.90 20.53
N GLU A 121 16.50 -6.04 21.18
CA GLU A 121 16.38 -5.80 22.62
C GLU A 121 15.00 -5.24 22.99
N LYS A 122 14.49 -4.27 22.19
CA LYS A 122 13.14 -3.75 22.38
C LYS A 122 12.06 -4.81 22.20
N ILE A 123 12.18 -5.67 21.19
CA ILE A 123 11.25 -6.78 20.97
C ILE A 123 11.26 -7.72 22.19
N SER A 124 12.44 -8.14 22.63
CA SER A 124 12.58 -9.03 23.81
C SER A 124 11.98 -8.40 25.07
N ASN A 125 12.23 -7.11 25.30
CA ASN A 125 11.67 -6.40 26.44
C ASN A 125 10.13 -6.30 26.35
N SER A 126 9.59 -5.98 25.17
CA SER A 126 8.14 -5.98 24.95
C SER A 126 7.53 -7.35 25.20
N ASP A 127 8.15 -8.45 24.75
CA ASP A 127 7.68 -9.81 25.00
C ASP A 127 7.69 -10.16 26.50
N GLU A 128 8.73 -9.75 27.24
CA GLU A 128 8.77 -9.91 28.69
C GLU A 128 7.68 -9.12 29.41
N ILE A 129 7.41 -7.89 28.97
CA ILE A 129 6.34 -7.04 29.52
C ILE A 129 4.98 -7.70 29.26
N ILE A 130 4.71 -8.17 28.04
CA ILE A 130 3.47 -8.89 27.69
C ILE A 130 3.30 -10.12 28.58
N LYS A 131 4.36 -10.93 28.73
CA LYS A 131 4.32 -12.12 29.59
C LYS A 131 4.01 -11.76 31.05
N LYS A 132 4.63 -10.72 31.59
CA LYS A 132 4.36 -10.22 32.95
C LYS A 132 2.94 -9.70 33.10
N LEU A 133 2.41 -8.97 32.11
CA LEU A 133 1.03 -8.47 32.13
C LEU A 133 0.01 -9.60 32.14
N VAL A 134 0.20 -10.63 31.31
CA VAL A 134 -0.68 -11.81 31.26
C VAL A 134 -0.68 -12.56 32.59
N GLU A 135 0.50 -12.78 33.19
CA GLU A 135 0.60 -13.44 34.49
C GLU A 135 -0.02 -12.59 35.62
N ASN A 136 0.26 -11.28 35.64
CA ASN A 136 -0.34 -10.36 36.61
C ASN A 136 -1.87 -10.30 36.49
N LYS A 137 -2.41 -10.30 35.27
CA LYS A 137 -3.87 -10.37 35.03
C LYS A 137 -4.45 -11.63 35.66
N LYS A 138 -3.84 -12.79 35.37
CA LYS A 138 -4.27 -14.08 35.91
C LYS A 138 -4.21 -14.11 37.44
N GLN A 139 -3.11 -13.68 38.03
CA GLN A 139 -2.93 -13.66 39.49
C GLN A 139 -3.95 -12.74 40.16
N THR A 140 -4.15 -11.53 39.62
CA THR A 140 -5.09 -10.54 40.15
C THR A 140 -6.53 -11.06 40.11
N LEU A 141 -6.96 -11.62 38.98
CA LEU A 141 -8.30 -12.18 38.83
C LEU A 141 -8.53 -13.39 39.74
N ASN A 142 -7.52 -14.25 39.91
CA ASN A 142 -7.60 -15.38 40.84
C ASN A 142 -7.73 -14.91 42.29
N ALA A 143 -6.94 -13.91 42.70
CA ALA A 143 -7.03 -13.33 44.05
C ALA A 143 -8.42 -12.71 44.31
N LEU A 144 -8.96 -11.95 43.36
CA LEU A 144 -10.30 -11.36 43.46
C LEU A 144 -11.39 -12.43 43.53
N ASN A 145 -11.27 -13.52 42.75
CA ASN A 145 -12.22 -14.63 42.81
C ASN A 145 -12.18 -15.36 44.16
N GLU A 146 -11.00 -15.59 44.74
CA GLU A 146 -10.90 -16.24 46.05
C GLU A 146 -11.43 -15.33 47.17
N GLN A 147 -11.20 -14.02 47.09
CA GLN A 147 -11.81 -13.03 47.98
C GLN A 147 -13.34 -13.05 47.88
N LEU A 148 -13.89 -13.02 46.65
CA LEU A 148 -15.34 -13.11 46.43
C LEU A 148 -15.93 -14.38 47.02
N LYS A 149 -15.27 -15.52 46.82
CA LYS A 149 -15.70 -16.82 47.35
C LYS A 149 -15.70 -16.82 48.88
N THR A 150 -14.64 -16.31 49.50
CA THR A 150 -14.51 -16.23 50.96
C THR A 150 -15.58 -15.30 51.55
N THR A 151 -15.74 -14.09 51.00
CA THR A 151 -16.75 -13.12 51.47
C THR A 151 -18.17 -13.64 51.25
N SER A 152 -18.44 -14.32 50.15
CA SER A 152 -19.74 -14.96 49.89
C SER A 152 -20.04 -16.09 50.88
N ALA A 153 -19.03 -16.88 51.26
CA ALA A 153 -19.17 -17.89 52.30
C ALA A 153 -19.46 -17.26 53.68
N SER A 154 -18.75 -16.19 54.03
CA SER A 154 -19.02 -15.41 55.25
C SER A 154 -20.44 -14.83 55.26
N LEU A 155 -20.90 -14.26 54.14
CA LEU A 155 -22.27 -13.76 54.01
C LEU A 155 -23.32 -14.86 54.20
N LYS A 156 -23.09 -16.05 53.61
CA LYS A 156 -23.96 -17.21 53.80
C LYS A 156 -24.05 -17.61 55.27
N GLU A 157 -22.92 -17.60 55.98
CA GLU A 157 -22.87 -17.94 57.40
C GLU A 157 -23.55 -16.87 58.27
N THR A 158 -23.31 -15.58 58.00
CA THR A 158 -24.00 -14.48 58.66
C THR A 158 -25.51 -14.54 58.45
N ASN A 159 -25.98 -14.88 57.24
CA ASN A 159 -27.40 -15.08 56.98
C ASN A 159 -27.99 -16.24 57.80
N ARG A 160 -27.25 -17.34 57.98
CA ARG A 160 -27.65 -18.45 58.85
C ARG A 160 -27.75 -18.02 60.32
N MET A 161 -26.76 -17.28 60.81
CA MET A 161 -26.78 -16.72 62.17
C MET A 161 -27.95 -15.75 62.37
N LEU A 162 -28.23 -14.91 61.37
CA LEU A 162 -29.37 -13.98 61.36
C LEU A 162 -30.71 -14.71 61.47
N ALA A 163 -30.91 -15.77 60.68
CA ALA A 163 -32.12 -16.58 60.74
C ALA A 163 -32.31 -17.21 62.12
N ASN A 164 -31.24 -17.76 62.71
CA ASN A 164 -31.27 -18.33 64.05
C ASN A 164 -31.57 -17.26 65.13
N ALA A 165 -30.90 -16.11 65.04
CA ALA A 165 -31.12 -14.99 65.96
C ALA A 165 -32.56 -14.45 65.85
N GLN A 166 -33.13 -14.41 64.65
CA GLN A 166 -34.52 -14.00 64.43
C GLN A 166 -35.51 -14.97 65.09
N VAL A 167 -35.29 -16.28 64.95
CA VAL A 167 -36.12 -17.30 65.59
C VAL A 167 -36.02 -17.20 67.12
N GLY A 168 -34.80 -17.02 67.66
CA GLY A 168 -34.58 -16.82 69.09
C GLY A 168 -35.27 -15.57 69.61
N LEU A 169 -35.13 -14.45 68.92
CA LEU A 169 -35.76 -13.18 69.28
C LEU A 169 -37.29 -13.27 69.25
N LYS A 170 -37.86 -13.96 68.25
CA LYS A 170 -39.30 -14.21 68.18
C LYS A 170 -39.78 -15.01 69.39
N LYS A 171 -39.10 -16.11 69.75
CA LYS A 171 -39.44 -16.90 70.93
C LYS A 171 -39.36 -16.09 72.23
N MET A 172 -38.35 -15.23 72.36
CA MET A 172 -38.23 -14.34 73.52
C MET A 172 -39.36 -13.32 73.57
N HIS A 173 -39.74 -12.75 72.42
CA HIS A 173 -40.88 -11.84 72.33
C HIS A 173 -42.18 -12.52 72.74
N ASP A 174 -42.44 -13.72 72.21
CA ASP A 174 -43.61 -14.52 72.55
C ASP A 174 -43.62 -14.84 74.06
N ASN A 175 -42.47 -15.18 74.65
CA ASN A 175 -42.34 -15.42 76.10
C ASN A 175 -42.57 -14.15 76.94
N LEU A 176 -42.10 -12.98 76.52
CA LEU A 176 -42.31 -11.72 77.26
C LEU A 176 -43.80 -11.42 77.49
N SER A 177 -44.65 -11.72 76.51
CA SER A 177 -46.11 -11.56 76.67
C SER A 177 -46.69 -12.41 77.81
N SER A 178 -46.07 -13.55 78.11
CA SER A 178 -46.44 -14.40 79.25
C SER A 178 -45.93 -13.83 80.58
N TYR A 179 -44.75 -13.20 80.58
CA TYR A 179 -44.20 -12.51 81.75
C TYR A 179 -45.01 -11.27 82.15
N ASP A 180 -45.59 -10.55 81.18
CA ASP A 180 -46.56 -9.47 81.46
C ASP A 180 -47.72 -9.98 82.31
N LYS A 181 -48.27 -11.14 81.94
CA LYS A 181 -49.38 -11.77 82.66
C LYS A 181 -48.94 -12.26 84.06
N TYR A 182 -47.78 -12.92 84.16
CA TYR A 182 -47.27 -13.37 85.46
C TYR A 182 -47.00 -12.23 86.44
N LEU A 183 -46.59 -11.06 85.94
CA LEU A 183 -46.43 -9.87 86.78
C LEU A 183 -47.78 -9.34 87.26
N SER A 184 -48.80 -9.29 86.38
CA SER A 184 -50.17 -8.89 86.73
C SER A 184 -50.80 -9.83 87.75
N ASP A 185 -50.54 -11.13 87.65
CA ASP A 185 -51.07 -12.17 88.55
C ASP A 185 -50.25 -12.27 89.86
N GLY A 186 -49.18 -11.49 90.03
CA GLY A 186 -48.34 -11.46 91.23
C GLY A 186 -47.41 -12.67 91.40
N LEU A 187 -47.18 -13.44 90.35
CA LEU A 187 -46.39 -14.69 90.37
C LEU A 187 -44.88 -14.47 90.26
N ILE A 188 -44.43 -13.28 89.86
CA ILE A 188 -43.02 -12.90 89.68
C ILE A 188 -42.73 -11.52 90.28
N THR A 189 -41.46 -11.22 90.55
CA THR A 189 -41.04 -9.89 90.99
C THR A 189 -40.80 -8.94 89.82
N LYS A 190 -40.88 -7.63 90.08
CA LYS A 190 -40.57 -6.60 89.08
C LYS A 190 -39.12 -6.68 88.58
N ASP A 191 -38.19 -7.11 89.43
CA ASP A 191 -36.80 -7.33 89.04
C ASP A 191 -36.65 -8.49 88.04
N GLN A 192 -37.37 -9.61 88.26
CA GLN A 192 -37.38 -10.74 87.32
C GLN A 192 -37.96 -10.34 85.96
N TYR A 193 -39.03 -9.54 85.95
CA TYR A 193 -39.61 -8.98 84.73
C TYR A 193 -38.62 -8.07 83.97
N ASN A 194 -38.02 -7.11 84.68
CA ASN A 194 -37.04 -6.19 84.10
C ASN A 194 -35.82 -6.92 83.54
N TYR A 195 -35.37 -7.98 84.22
CA TYR A 195 -34.26 -8.83 83.75
C TYR A 195 -34.56 -9.50 82.41
N GLN A 196 -35.76 -10.06 82.22
CA GLN A 196 -36.17 -10.66 80.94
C GLN A 196 -36.27 -9.63 79.82
N HIS A 197 -36.83 -8.45 80.10
CA HIS A 197 -36.87 -7.35 79.14
C HIS A 197 -35.46 -6.89 78.72
N SER A 198 -34.56 -6.75 79.69
CA SER A 198 -33.16 -6.40 79.43
C SER A 198 -32.49 -7.44 78.52
N LEU A 199 -32.71 -8.74 78.77
CA LEU A 199 -32.18 -9.83 77.94
C LEU A 199 -32.72 -9.78 76.51
N TYR A 200 -34.01 -9.49 76.33
CA TYR A 200 -34.61 -9.31 75.01
C TYR A 200 -33.98 -8.15 74.23
N PHE A 201 -33.83 -6.97 74.86
CA PHE A 201 -33.20 -5.82 74.21
C PHE A 201 -31.72 -6.09 73.88
N GLN A 202 -31.00 -6.82 74.74
CA GLN A 202 -29.64 -7.26 74.46
C GLN A 202 -29.60 -8.15 73.20
N GLN A 203 -30.50 -9.14 73.10
CA GLN A 203 -30.58 -10.02 71.94
C GLN A 203 -31.01 -9.27 70.66
N GLN A 204 -31.88 -8.27 70.80
CA GLN A 204 -32.28 -7.39 69.70
C GLN A 204 -31.10 -6.57 69.18
N SER A 205 -30.27 -6.02 70.08
CA SER A 205 -29.04 -5.32 69.71
C SER A 205 -28.06 -6.23 68.97
N THR A 206 -27.88 -7.48 69.43
CA THR A 206 -27.08 -8.49 68.71
C THR A 206 -27.63 -8.78 67.31
N TYR A 207 -28.96 -8.91 67.16
CA TYR A 207 -29.59 -9.07 65.86
C TYR A 207 -29.31 -7.89 64.92
N GLN A 208 -29.46 -6.65 65.40
CA GLN A 208 -29.18 -5.43 64.61
C GLN A 208 -27.70 -5.34 64.19
N SER A 209 -26.78 -5.77 65.07
CA SER A 209 -25.35 -5.87 64.75
C SER A 209 -25.10 -6.86 63.61
N LEU A 210 -25.74 -8.03 63.62
CA LEU A 210 -25.64 -9.01 62.52
C LEU A 210 -26.24 -8.47 61.21
N VAL A 211 -27.34 -7.71 61.25
CA VAL A 211 -27.89 -7.03 60.06
C VAL A 211 -26.88 -6.04 59.49
N SER A 212 -26.23 -5.27 60.36
CA SER A 212 -25.17 -4.32 59.95
C SER A 212 -23.99 -5.05 59.32
N GLN A 213 -23.55 -6.17 59.90
CA GLN A 213 -22.49 -7.01 59.34
C GLN A 213 -22.86 -7.59 57.97
N LYS A 214 -24.11 -8.04 57.80
CA LYS A 214 -24.63 -8.50 56.51
C LYS A 214 -24.52 -7.41 55.44
N MET A 215 -25.00 -6.20 55.73
CA MET A 215 -24.95 -5.08 54.78
C MET A 215 -23.51 -4.72 54.37
N GLN A 216 -22.57 -4.78 55.31
CA GLN A 216 -21.15 -4.56 55.03
C GLN A 216 -20.59 -5.63 54.09
N LEU A 217 -20.92 -6.91 54.31
CA LEU A 217 -20.48 -8.02 53.44
C LEU A 217 -21.11 -7.91 52.03
N GLU A 218 -22.38 -7.55 51.92
CA GLU A 218 -23.05 -7.34 50.62
C GLU A 218 -22.44 -6.18 49.83
N SER A 219 -22.12 -5.07 50.52
CA SER A 219 -21.39 -3.94 49.93
C SER A 219 -20.00 -4.36 49.46
N GLN A 220 -19.27 -5.12 50.28
CA GLN A 220 -17.95 -5.63 49.93
C GLN A 220 -17.98 -6.56 48.71
N ILE A 221 -18.98 -7.44 48.59
CA ILE A 221 -19.16 -8.29 47.39
C ILE A 221 -19.44 -7.44 46.15
N THR A 222 -20.25 -6.39 46.29
CA THR A 222 -20.55 -5.47 45.18
C THR A 222 -19.28 -4.76 44.71
N GLN A 223 -18.47 -4.26 45.65
CA GLN A 223 -17.19 -3.62 45.33
C GLN A 223 -16.23 -4.60 44.64
N LEU A 224 -16.05 -5.81 45.19
CA LEU A 224 -15.16 -6.82 44.60
C LEU A 224 -15.59 -7.25 43.19
N ASN A 225 -16.90 -7.31 42.92
CA ASN A 225 -17.40 -7.57 41.56
C ASN A 225 -17.09 -6.41 40.61
N SER A 226 -17.26 -5.17 41.07
CA SER A 226 -16.89 -3.97 40.30
C SER A 226 -15.38 -3.94 40.00
N ASP A 227 -14.56 -4.23 41.00
CA ASP A 227 -13.11 -4.28 40.87
C ASP A 227 -12.68 -5.38 39.90
N LYS A 228 -13.34 -6.54 39.91
CA LYS A 228 -13.08 -7.62 38.95
C LYS A 228 -13.32 -7.19 37.51
N ILE A 229 -14.42 -6.48 37.24
CA ILE A 229 -14.75 -6.00 35.89
C ILE A 229 -13.76 -4.91 35.47
N THR A 230 -13.53 -3.93 36.35
CA THR A 230 -12.66 -2.78 36.07
C THR A 230 -11.22 -3.22 35.87
N LYS A 231 -10.68 -4.08 36.75
CA LYS A 231 -9.32 -4.60 36.62
C LYS A 231 -9.15 -5.51 35.42
N ALA A 232 -10.15 -6.31 35.06
CA ALA A 232 -10.10 -7.09 33.83
C ALA A 232 -9.96 -6.19 32.60
N ALA A 233 -10.73 -5.10 32.54
CA ALA A 233 -10.66 -4.11 31.47
C ALA A 233 -9.34 -3.32 31.47
N ASP A 234 -8.80 -2.96 32.65
CA ASP A 234 -7.50 -2.28 32.78
C ASP A 234 -6.36 -3.09 32.15
N PHE A 235 -6.42 -4.43 32.20
CA PHE A 235 -5.41 -5.30 31.58
C PHE A 235 -5.64 -5.55 30.08
N ASP A 236 -6.83 -5.21 29.55
CA ASP A 236 -7.18 -5.38 28.13
C ASP A 236 -6.98 -4.09 27.30
N ASN A 237 -6.70 -2.96 27.95
CA ASN A 237 -6.27 -1.70 27.34
C ASN A 237 -4.74 -1.61 27.22
#